data_AF-A0A2N1LY04-F1
#
_entry.id   AF-A0A2N1LY04-F1
#
_cell.length_a   1.000
_cell.length_b   1.000
_cell.length_c   1.000
_cell.angle_alpha   90.00
_cell.angle_beta   90.00
_cell.angle_gamma   90.00
#
_symmetry.space_group_name_H-M   'P 1'
#
loop_
_entity.id
_entity.type
_entity.pdbx_description
1 polymer ?
#
loop_
_entity_poly.entity_id
_entity_poly.type
_entity_poly.pdbx_seq_one_letter_code
_entity_poly.pdbx_strand_id
1 'polypeptide(L)'
;MNFLSELFNQLNVLESIHIVNCNSLDSGFIQQINNVTKPFKLRSLFLDKMDELLNPLIQKSGNYLENFKITKCKLLQLSQSLELYCSNIKFLYVVLHFKNIILIFNLIKNIRQNLNYLIIKSDGKIKFSSNLLQNLGQILPFKLEYLNLVLATKGSDLEVFLKSSQNTYIKKLLIRNDENSHDILPYIKEYIMKKKS
;
A
#
# COMPACT_ATOMS: atom_id res chain seq x y z
N MET A 1 16.97 -21.22 19.18
CA MET A 1 18.33 -20.63 19.09
C MET A 1 18.17 -19.27 18.41
N ASN A 2 18.67 -18.19 19.04
CA ASN A 2 18.37 -16.80 18.67
C ASN A 2 19.50 -16.16 17.84
N PHE A 3 20.08 -16.93 16.92
CA PHE A 3 21.30 -16.56 16.18
C PHE A 3 21.15 -15.22 15.43
N LEU A 4 20.00 -14.97 14.79
CA LEU A 4 19.80 -13.73 14.05
C LEU A 4 19.73 -12.53 14.99
N SER A 5 19.01 -12.62 16.10
CA SER A 5 18.90 -11.47 17.01
C SER A 5 20.26 -11.11 17.63
N GLU A 6 21.08 -12.11 17.95
CA GLU A 6 22.45 -11.89 18.43
C GLU A 6 23.31 -11.23 17.36
N LEU A 7 23.28 -11.73 16.12
CA LEU A 7 23.99 -11.13 14.99
C LEU A 7 23.58 -9.67 14.79
N PHE A 8 22.26 -9.38 14.72
CA PHE A 8 21.75 -8.03 14.54
C PHE A 8 22.16 -7.07 15.66
N ASN A 9 22.23 -7.55 16.91
CA ASN A 9 22.70 -6.74 18.03
C ASN A 9 24.20 -6.41 17.91
N GLN A 10 25.00 -7.28 17.31
CA GLN A 10 26.43 -7.06 17.09
C GLN A 10 26.73 -6.15 15.89
N LEU A 11 25.82 -6.04 14.92
CA LEU A 11 26.01 -5.21 13.71
C LEU A 11 25.97 -3.71 14.05
N ASN A 12 27.13 -3.05 14.12
CA ASN A 12 27.26 -1.61 14.38
C ASN A 12 27.16 -0.72 13.12
N VAL A 13 27.17 -1.31 11.92
CA VAL A 13 27.41 -0.59 10.66
C VAL A 13 26.16 -0.39 9.80
N LEU A 14 25.00 -0.92 10.20
CA LEU A 14 23.79 -0.86 9.38
C LEU A 14 23.00 0.41 9.64
N GLU A 15 22.82 1.24 8.59
CA GLU A 15 21.93 2.39 8.65
C GLU A 15 20.44 1.98 8.65
N SER A 16 20.09 0.98 7.84
CA SER A 16 18.73 0.50 7.71
C SER A 16 18.62 -0.92 7.19
N ILE A 17 17.45 -1.52 7.39
CA ILE A 17 17.11 -2.88 6.99
C ILE A 17 15.92 -2.82 6.04
N HIS A 18 15.93 -3.70 5.04
CA HIS A 18 14.86 -3.88 4.08
C HIS A 18 14.50 -5.37 4.01
N ILE A 19 13.25 -5.71 4.27
CA ILE A 19 12.73 -7.08 4.20
C ILE A 19 11.79 -7.16 3.01
N VAL A 20 12.17 -7.89 1.96
CA VAL A 20 11.44 -7.90 0.69
C VAL A 20 11.23 -9.31 0.14
N ASN A 21 9.98 -9.76 0.05
CA ASN A 21 9.55 -11.02 -0.57
C ASN A 21 10.37 -12.25 -0.15
N CYS A 22 10.81 -12.30 1.10
CA CYS A 22 11.57 -13.43 1.61
C CYS A 22 10.60 -14.59 1.93
N ASN A 23 10.48 -15.53 1.01
CA ASN A 23 9.52 -16.64 1.07
C ASN A 23 9.72 -17.61 2.25
N SER A 24 10.94 -17.62 2.80
CA SER A 24 11.36 -18.42 3.95
C SER A 24 11.13 -17.72 5.29
N LEU A 25 10.57 -16.50 5.30
CA LEU A 25 10.20 -15.82 6.53
C LEU A 25 9.01 -16.51 7.18
N ASP A 26 9.30 -17.18 8.29
CA ASP A 26 8.31 -17.73 9.21
C ASP A 26 8.20 -16.86 10.47
N SER A 27 7.33 -17.30 11.39
CA SER A 27 7.15 -16.69 12.71
C SER A 27 8.45 -16.63 13.49
N GLY A 28 9.28 -17.67 13.38
CA GLY A 28 10.58 -17.76 14.05
C GLY A 28 11.52 -16.62 13.64
N PHE A 29 11.54 -16.23 12.37
CA PHE A 29 12.32 -15.08 11.94
C PHE A 29 11.78 -13.77 12.52
N ILE A 30 10.47 -13.53 12.40
CA ILE A 30 9.86 -12.26 12.85
C ILE A 30 10.02 -12.12 14.37
N GLN A 31 9.89 -13.22 15.11
CA GLN A 31 10.17 -13.26 16.55
C GLN A 31 11.61 -12.83 16.87
N GLN A 32 12.59 -13.35 16.13
CA GLN A 32 13.99 -12.98 16.33
C GLN A 32 14.23 -11.49 16.05
N ILE A 33 13.66 -10.93 14.98
CA ILE A 33 13.77 -9.49 14.70
C ILE A 33 13.11 -8.64 15.80
N ASN A 34 11.96 -9.08 16.30
CA ASN A 34 11.29 -8.42 17.42
C ASN A 34 12.15 -8.43 18.69
N ASN A 35 12.96 -9.48 18.89
CA ASN A 35 13.88 -9.63 20.04
C ASN A 35 15.19 -8.83 19.91
N VAL A 36 15.50 -8.23 18.76
CA VAL A 36 16.71 -7.38 18.59
C VAL A 36 16.60 -6.16 19.52
N THR A 37 17.37 -6.09 20.59
CA THR A 37 17.29 -4.98 21.55
C THR A 37 17.91 -3.69 21.02
N LYS A 38 18.86 -3.82 20.10
CA LYS A 38 19.52 -2.68 19.49
C LYS A 38 18.57 -1.90 18.58
N PRO A 39 18.58 -0.55 18.63
CA PRO A 39 17.80 0.26 17.69
C PRO A 39 18.22 -0.01 16.24
N PHE A 40 17.24 -0.27 15.38
CA PHE A 40 17.43 -0.38 13.93
C PHE A 40 16.32 0.33 13.19
N LYS A 41 16.57 0.71 11.94
CA LYS A 41 15.58 1.34 11.06
C LYS A 41 15.12 0.34 10.01
N LEU A 42 13.91 -0.18 10.14
CA LEU A 42 13.30 -0.95 9.06
C LEU A 42 12.67 0.04 8.06
N ARG A 43 13.25 0.18 6.88
CA ARG A 43 12.75 1.12 5.85
C ARG A 43 11.80 0.46 4.86
N SER A 44 11.87 -0.85 4.70
CA SER A 44 10.98 -1.57 3.77
C SER A 44 10.53 -2.90 4.33
N LEU A 45 9.23 -3.17 4.18
CA LEU A 45 8.62 -4.41 4.60
C LEU A 45 7.61 -4.89 3.56
N PHE A 46 8.04 -5.83 2.71
CA PHE A 46 7.19 -6.49 1.72
C PHE A 46 7.07 -7.96 2.06
N LEU A 47 5.87 -8.38 2.44
CA LEU A 47 5.59 -9.74 2.88
C LEU A 47 4.42 -10.33 2.10
N ASP A 48 4.58 -11.59 1.67
CA ASP A 48 3.52 -12.35 1.01
C ASP A 48 2.77 -13.26 2.01
N LYS A 49 3.44 -13.73 3.08
CA LYS A 49 2.86 -14.61 4.12
C LYS A 49 2.61 -13.89 5.45
N MET A 50 1.77 -14.49 6.31
CA MET A 50 1.27 -13.84 7.53
C MET A 50 2.09 -14.27 8.71
N ASP A 51 2.26 -13.36 9.65
CA ASP A 51 2.53 -13.72 11.02
C ASP A 51 1.78 -12.80 11.98
N GLU A 52 1.27 -13.37 13.08
CA GLU A 52 0.67 -12.59 14.16
C GLU A 52 1.72 -11.65 14.80
N LEU A 53 2.99 -12.03 14.68
CA LEU A 53 4.14 -11.29 15.19
C LEU A 53 4.47 -10.02 14.39
N LEU A 54 3.68 -9.69 13.34
CA LEU A 54 3.85 -8.45 12.58
C LEU A 54 3.43 -7.20 13.36
N ASN A 55 2.45 -7.28 14.25
CA ASN A 55 2.02 -6.12 15.03
C ASN A 55 3.17 -5.55 15.89
N PRO A 56 3.89 -6.35 16.70
CA PRO A 56 5.06 -5.87 17.42
C PRO A 56 6.16 -5.29 16.51
N LEU A 57 6.37 -5.87 15.32
CA LEU A 57 7.35 -5.36 14.37
C LEU A 57 6.98 -3.97 13.86
N ILE A 58 5.70 -3.76 13.52
CA ILE A 58 5.17 -2.45 13.11
C ILE A 58 5.25 -1.44 14.25
N GLN A 59 4.90 -1.81 15.48
CA GLN A 59 5.01 -0.92 16.64
C GLN A 59 6.45 -0.42 16.85
N LYS A 60 7.41 -1.32 16.70
CA LYS A 60 8.83 -1.04 16.92
C LYS A 60 9.48 -0.22 15.81
N SER A 61 9.03 -0.40 14.57
CA SER A 61 9.76 0.09 13.39
C SER A 61 8.94 0.94 12.42
N GLY A 62 7.63 1.08 12.66
CA GLY A 62 6.69 1.74 11.75
C GLY A 62 7.04 3.18 11.45
N ASN A 63 7.61 3.90 12.42
CA ASN A 63 8.04 5.28 12.24
C ASN A 63 9.22 5.42 11.26
N TYR A 64 9.93 4.34 10.94
CA TYR A 64 11.00 4.33 9.94
C TYR A 64 10.56 3.72 8.60
N LEU A 65 9.36 3.11 8.53
CA LEU A 65 8.88 2.46 7.32
C LEU A 65 8.54 3.47 6.23
N GLU A 66 9.23 3.36 5.10
CA GLU A 66 9.02 4.20 3.93
C GLU A 66 8.36 3.41 2.79
N ASN A 67 8.62 2.10 2.69
CA ASN A 67 8.05 1.26 1.63
C ASN A 67 7.30 0.07 2.25
N PHE A 68 6.02 -0.06 1.89
CA PHE A 68 5.17 -1.09 2.46
C PHE A 68 4.32 -1.81 1.39
N LYS A 69 4.26 -3.15 1.49
CA LYS A 69 3.43 -4.00 0.63
C LYS A 69 2.52 -4.86 1.50
N ILE A 70 1.21 -4.73 1.27
CA ILE A 70 0.15 -5.44 2.00
C ILE A 70 -0.62 -6.34 1.04
N THR A 71 -0.82 -7.60 1.43
CA THR A 71 -1.61 -8.56 0.64
C THR A 71 -2.88 -9.04 1.37
N LYS A 72 -3.96 -9.17 0.59
CA LYS A 72 -5.31 -9.78 0.79
C LYS A 72 -5.89 -9.96 2.21
N CYS A 73 -5.25 -10.65 3.15
CA CYS A 73 -5.96 -11.22 4.31
C CYS A 73 -5.87 -10.43 5.64
N LYS A 74 -5.16 -9.30 5.71
CA LYS A 74 -4.45 -8.96 6.98
C LYS A 74 -4.58 -7.53 7.48
N LEU A 75 -5.18 -6.67 6.66
CA LEU A 75 -5.30 -5.26 6.99
C LEU A 75 -6.15 -5.03 8.25
N LEU A 76 -7.15 -5.89 8.50
CA LEU A 76 -7.99 -5.85 9.70
C LEU A 76 -7.19 -6.02 11.00
N GLN A 77 -6.19 -6.90 11.03
CA GLN A 77 -5.42 -7.18 12.25
C GLN A 77 -4.32 -6.15 12.50
N LEU A 78 -3.87 -5.46 11.46
CA LEU A 78 -2.80 -4.47 11.54
C LEU A 78 -3.32 -3.02 11.54
N SER A 79 -4.62 -2.79 11.34
CA SER A 79 -5.17 -1.46 11.05
C SER A 79 -4.77 -0.40 12.09
N GLN A 80 -4.98 -0.71 13.37
CA GLN A 80 -4.63 0.19 14.47
C GLN A 80 -3.12 0.50 14.49
N SER A 81 -2.28 -0.52 14.36
CA SER A 81 -0.82 -0.35 14.35
C SER A 81 -0.36 0.46 13.13
N LEU A 82 -0.94 0.24 11.95
CA LEU A 82 -0.58 0.99 10.74
C LEU A 82 -0.99 2.46 10.84
N GLU A 83 -2.16 2.75 11.41
CA GLU A 83 -2.61 4.12 11.66
C GLU A 83 -1.71 4.83 12.68
N LEU A 84 -1.33 4.15 13.78
CA LEU A 84 -0.54 4.76 14.85
C LEU A 84 0.95 4.92 14.51
N TYR A 85 1.56 3.95 13.84
CA TYR A 85 3.02 3.88 13.73
C TYR A 85 3.55 4.18 12.32
N CYS A 86 2.77 3.99 11.25
CA CYS A 86 3.30 4.00 9.88
C CYS A 86 3.04 5.30 9.09
N SER A 87 3.22 6.47 9.71
CA SER A 87 2.94 7.76 9.06
C SER A 87 3.92 8.14 7.93
N ASN A 88 5.11 7.55 7.90
CA ASN A 88 6.20 7.91 6.97
C ASN A 88 6.24 7.13 5.65
N ILE A 89 5.19 6.35 5.35
CA ILE A 89 5.12 5.56 4.12
C ILE A 89 5.09 6.48 2.89
N LYS A 90 6.07 6.28 2.00
CA LYS A 90 6.22 6.93 0.70
C LYS A 90 5.76 6.04 -0.45
N PHE A 91 5.93 4.73 -0.32
CA PHE A 91 5.49 3.72 -1.28
C PHE A 91 4.53 2.75 -0.62
N LEU A 92 3.31 2.66 -1.16
CA LEU A 92 2.31 1.72 -0.71
C LEU A 92 1.84 0.84 -1.87
N TYR A 93 2.00 -0.48 -1.70
CA TYR A 93 1.39 -1.48 -2.56
C TYR A 93 0.33 -2.26 -1.78
N VAL A 94 -0.89 -2.34 -2.30
CA VAL A 94 -2.00 -3.07 -1.66
C VAL A 94 -2.69 -4.00 -2.64
N VAL A 95 -2.89 -5.25 -2.22
CA VAL A 95 -3.89 -6.15 -2.84
C VAL A 95 -5.16 -6.14 -2.01
N LEU A 96 -6.22 -5.58 -2.57
CA LEU A 96 -7.54 -5.45 -1.94
C LEU A 96 -8.29 -6.77 -1.89
N HIS A 97 -9.16 -6.85 -0.89
CA HIS A 97 -10.19 -7.87 -0.74
C HIS A 97 -11.43 -7.23 -0.09
N PHE A 98 -12.59 -7.85 -0.27
CA PHE A 98 -13.90 -7.24 -0.01
C PHE A 98 -14.12 -6.58 1.37
N LYS A 99 -13.44 -7.06 2.42
CA LYS A 99 -13.63 -6.58 3.80
C LYS A 99 -12.82 -5.33 4.16
N ASN A 100 -11.91 -4.89 3.29
CA ASN A 100 -10.77 -4.06 3.71
C ASN A 100 -10.75 -2.63 3.12
N ILE A 101 -11.78 -2.23 2.37
CA ILE A 101 -11.77 -0.95 1.64
C ILE A 101 -11.68 0.28 2.56
N ILE A 102 -12.45 0.29 3.66
CA ILE A 102 -12.48 1.40 4.62
C ILE A 102 -11.09 1.59 5.26
N LEU A 103 -10.46 0.48 5.65
CA LEU A 103 -9.14 0.48 6.27
C LEU A 103 -8.06 1.02 5.33
N ILE A 104 -8.17 0.75 4.02
CA ILE A 104 -7.24 1.31 3.02
C ILE A 104 -7.46 2.81 2.87
N PHE A 105 -8.70 3.28 2.90
CA PHE A 105 -8.97 4.70 2.89
C PHE A 105 -8.38 5.41 4.10
N ASN A 106 -8.52 4.83 5.30
CA ASN A 106 -7.91 5.36 6.50
C ASN A 106 -6.38 5.38 6.39
N LEU A 107 -5.76 4.28 5.94
CA LEU A 107 -4.32 4.21 5.76
C LEU A 107 -3.81 5.28 4.79
N ILE A 108 -4.43 5.42 3.61
CA ILE A 108 -4.05 6.43 2.62
C ILE A 108 -4.21 7.84 3.19
N LYS A 109 -5.30 8.12 3.92
CA LYS A 109 -5.49 9.42 4.60
C LYS A 109 -4.39 9.68 5.62
N ASN A 110 -4.01 8.68 6.41
CA ASN A 110 -3.00 8.80 7.45
C ASN A 110 -1.61 9.13 6.87
N ILE A 111 -1.24 8.47 5.77
CA ILE A 111 0.08 8.64 5.14
C ILE A 111 0.10 9.70 4.03
N ARG A 112 -1.01 10.43 3.85
CA ARG A 112 -1.25 11.32 2.72
C ARG A 112 -0.12 12.32 2.48
N GLN A 113 0.47 12.88 3.53
CA GLN A 113 1.51 13.90 3.35
C GLN A 113 2.83 13.34 2.80
N ASN A 114 3.10 12.05 2.99
CA ASN A 114 4.36 11.40 2.61
C ASN A 114 4.25 10.52 1.37
N LEU A 115 3.03 10.10 1.02
CA LEU A 115 2.77 9.14 -0.05
C LEU A 115 3.13 9.71 -1.43
N ASN A 116 4.10 9.09 -2.10
CA ASN A 116 4.54 9.45 -3.44
C ASN A 116 4.17 8.40 -4.49
N TYR A 117 4.08 7.13 -4.09
CA TYR A 117 3.84 5.98 -4.97
C TYR A 117 2.72 5.12 -4.40
N LEU A 118 1.65 4.93 -5.17
CA LEU A 118 0.50 4.13 -4.76
C LEU A 118 0.19 3.08 -5.83
N ILE A 119 0.15 1.82 -5.42
CA ILE A 119 -0.25 0.70 -6.27
C ILE A 119 -1.41 -0.04 -5.58
N ILE A 120 -2.54 -0.10 -6.26
CA ILE A 120 -3.73 -0.80 -5.78
C ILE A 120 -4.12 -1.88 -6.78
N LYS A 121 -4.14 -3.12 -6.32
CA LYS A 121 -4.62 -4.28 -7.07
C LYS A 121 -5.90 -4.82 -6.44
N SER A 122 -6.97 -4.94 -7.21
CA SER A 122 -8.20 -5.62 -6.79
C SER A 122 -8.12 -7.13 -7.05
N ASP A 123 -8.99 -7.91 -6.41
CA ASP A 123 -9.12 -9.35 -6.61
C ASP A 123 -10.00 -9.73 -7.82
N GLY A 124 -10.28 -8.77 -8.70
CA GLY A 124 -11.01 -8.98 -9.96
C GLY A 124 -12.52 -8.79 -9.88
N LYS A 125 -13.07 -8.35 -8.74
CA LYS A 125 -14.52 -8.11 -8.57
C LYS A 125 -14.92 -6.67 -8.83
N ILE A 126 -15.80 -6.47 -9.82
CA ILE A 126 -16.21 -5.15 -10.33
C ILE A 126 -16.78 -4.24 -9.23
N LYS A 127 -17.71 -4.74 -8.40
CA LYS A 127 -18.38 -3.94 -7.36
C LYS A 127 -17.39 -3.26 -6.39
N PHE A 128 -16.24 -3.90 -6.11
CA PHE A 128 -15.24 -3.32 -5.22
C PHE A 128 -14.42 -2.24 -5.88
N SER A 129 -14.04 -2.45 -7.14
CA SER A 129 -13.36 -1.42 -7.91
C SER A 129 -14.23 -0.17 -8.05
N SER A 130 -15.54 -0.32 -8.25
CA SER A 130 -16.49 0.80 -8.27
C SER A 130 -16.45 1.60 -6.97
N ASN A 131 -16.64 0.93 -5.82
CA ASN A 131 -16.61 1.60 -4.51
C ASN A 131 -15.25 2.27 -4.23
N LEU A 132 -14.15 1.64 -4.67
CA LEU A 132 -12.81 2.18 -4.56
C LEU A 132 -12.70 3.49 -5.35
N LEU A 133 -13.01 3.45 -6.65
CA LEU A 133 -12.86 4.57 -7.56
C LEU A 133 -13.75 5.76 -7.21
N GLN A 134 -14.95 5.52 -6.69
CA GLN A 134 -15.87 6.59 -6.25
C GLN A 134 -15.32 7.45 -5.11
N ASN A 135 -14.44 6.89 -4.26
CA ASN A 135 -13.93 7.58 -3.07
C ASN A 135 -12.43 7.91 -3.16
N LEU A 136 -11.65 7.14 -3.94
CA LEU A 136 -10.20 7.23 -3.95
C LEU A 136 -9.71 8.63 -4.29
N GLY A 137 -10.30 9.30 -5.30
CA GLY A 137 -9.85 10.62 -5.74
C GLY A 137 -9.89 11.69 -4.65
N GLN A 138 -10.84 11.61 -3.72
CA GLN A 138 -11.00 12.58 -2.63
C GLN A 138 -9.93 12.44 -1.53
N ILE A 139 -9.32 11.25 -1.42
CA ILE A 139 -8.38 10.93 -0.34
C ILE A 139 -6.93 10.92 -0.80
N LEU A 140 -6.69 11.02 -2.11
CA LEU A 140 -5.33 11.09 -2.67
C LEU A 140 -4.58 12.32 -2.14
N PRO A 141 -3.25 12.26 -2.03
CA PRO A 141 -2.42 13.43 -1.72
C PRO A 141 -2.51 14.47 -2.84
N PHE A 142 -1.99 15.68 -2.61
CA PHE A 142 -1.94 16.71 -3.64
C PHE A 142 -1.01 16.36 -4.81
N LYS A 143 -0.05 15.46 -4.58
CA LYS A 143 0.93 15.03 -5.57
C LYS A 143 1.23 13.55 -5.43
N LEU A 144 1.29 12.85 -6.56
CA LEU A 144 1.84 11.50 -6.71
C LEU A 144 2.85 11.47 -7.85
N GLU A 145 3.99 10.82 -7.61
CA GLU A 145 4.95 10.48 -8.66
C GLU A 145 4.44 9.30 -9.50
N TYR A 146 3.69 8.38 -8.89
CA TYR A 146 3.14 7.21 -9.57
C TYR A 146 1.84 6.72 -8.92
N LEU A 147 0.81 6.51 -9.74
CA LEU A 147 -0.41 5.81 -9.36
C LEU A 147 -0.66 4.65 -10.32
N ASN A 148 -0.79 3.42 -9.79
CA ASN A 148 -1.14 2.24 -10.57
C ASN A 148 -2.39 1.56 -10.01
N LEU A 149 -3.42 1.49 -10.84
CA LEU A 149 -4.70 0.88 -10.54
C LEU A 149 -4.87 -0.38 -11.39
N VAL A 150 -4.80 -1.56 -10.77
CA VAL A 150 -5.05 -2.86 -11.40
C VAL A 150 -6.41 -3.36 -10.92
N LEU A 151 -7.46 -3.06 -11.68
CA LEU A 151 -8.85 -3.18 -11.23
C LEU A 151 -9.75 -3.77 -12.34
N ALA A 152 -10.75 -4.57 -11.97
CA ALA A 152 -11.89 -4.85 -12.84
C ALA A 152 -12.89 -3.70 -12.70
N THR A 153 -13.03 -2.80 -13.69
CA THR A 153 -13.85 -1.58 -13.55
C THR A 153 -14.81 -1.36 -14.73
N LYS A 154 -15.80 -0.49 -14.52
CA LYS A 154 -16.63 0.11 -15.56
C LYS A 154 -16.08 1.48 -15.91
N GLY A 155 -16.24 1.91 -17.16
CA GLY A 155 -15.77 3.22 -17.60
C GLY A 155 -16.41 4.40 -16.84
N SER A 156 -17.68 4.28 -16.44
CA SER A 156 -18.37 5.30 -15.63
C SER A 156 -17.70 5.52 -14.26
N ASP A 157 -17.25 4.46 -13.59
CA ASP A 157 -16.57 4.59 -12.29
C ASP A 157 -15.18 5.23 -12.45
N LEU A 158 -14.49 4.94 -13.56
CA LEU A 158 -13.23 5.59 -13.89
C LEU A 158 -13.42 7.09 -14.13
N GLU A 159 -14.50 7.50 -14.81
CA GLU A 159 -14.81 8.92 -15.01
C GLU A 159 -15.04 9.64 -13.66
N VAL A 160 -15.78 9.02 -12.73
CA VAL A 160 -15.98 9.56 -11.38
C VAL A 160 -14.65 9.73 -10.64
N PHE A 161 -13.76 8.73 -10.72
CA PHE A 161 -12.42 8.83 -10.15
C PHE A 161 -11.60 9.99 -10.74
N LEU A 162 -11.60 10.12 -12.07
CA LEU A 162 -10.86 11.18 -12.77
C LEU A 162 -11.41 12.59 -12.48
N LYS A 163 -12.72 12.72 -12.25
CA LYS A 163 -13.34 13.98 -11.80
C LYS A 163 -13.01 14.30 -10.35
N SER A 164 -13.08 13.31 -9.46
CA SER A 164 -12.77 13.51 -8.03
C SER A 164 -11.29 13.72 -7.74
N SER A 165 -10.40 13.30 -8.64
CA SER A 165 -8.94 13.45 -8.51
C SER A 165 -8.39 14.76 -9.10
N GLN A 166 -9.24 15.72 -9.48
CA GLN A 166 -8.80 16.95 -10.17
C GLN A 166 -7.79 17.80 -9.37
N ASN A 167 -7.81 17.70 -8.05
CA ASN A 167 -6.91 18.44 -7.15
C ASN A 167 -5.59 17.70 -6.87
N THR A 168 -5.38 16.52 -7.46
CA THR A 168 -4.16 15.74 -7.31
C THR A 168 -3.34 15.78 -8.59
N TYR A 169 -2.11 16.28 -8.50
CA TYR A 169 -1.15 16.14 -9.57
C TYR A 169 -0.59 14.72 -9.60
N ILE A 170 -0.89 13.96 -10.67
CA ILE A 170 -0.40 12.60 -10.87
C ILE A 170 0.58 12.60 -12.05
N LYS A 171 1.88 12.42 -11.77
CA LYS A 171 2.91 12.45 -12.82
C LYS A 171 2.82 11.27 -13.77
N LYS A 172 2.52 10.08 -13.25
CA LYS A 172 2.35 8.85 -14.03
C LYS A 172 1.14 8.08 -13.50
N LEU A 173 0.11 7.97 -14.34
CA LEU A 173 -1.09 7.18 -14.07
C LEU A 173 -1.09 5.93 -14.95
N LEU A 174 -1.09 4.76 -14.32
CA LEU A 174 -1.29 3.47 -14.98
C LEU A 174 -2.65 2.91 -14.56
N ILE A 175 -3.48 2.57 -15.54
CA ILE A 175 -4.74 1.87 -15.33
C ILE A 175 -4.65 0.57 -16.11
N ARG A 176 -4.70 -0.55 -15.40
CA ARG A 176 -4.79 -1.88 -15.98
C ARG A 176 -6.16 -2.46 -15.66
N ASN A 177 -6.90 -2.72 -16.73
CA ASN A 177 -8.12 -3.51 -16.65
C ASN A 177 -7.77 -4.97 -16.39
N ASP A 178 -8.43 -5.54 -15.38
CA ASP A 178 -8.45 -6.98 -15.17
C ASP A 178 -9.43 -7.65 -16.14
N GLU A 179 -9.32 -8.96 -16.37
CA GLU A 179 -10.05 -9.72 -17.40
C GLU A 179 -11.59 -9.54 -17.34
N ASN A 180 -12.14 -9.20 -16.17
CA ASN A 180 -13.56 -8.97 -15.93
C ASN A 180 -14.04 -7.52 -16.19
N SER A 181 -13.20 -6.65 -16.75
CA SER A 181 -13.56 -5.24 -16.99
C SER A 181 -14.52 -5.04 -18.16
N HIS A 182 -15.32 -3.98 -18.11
CA HIS A 182 -16.04 -3.51 -19.30
C HIS A 182 -15.12 -2.63 -20.15
N ASP A 183 -15.48 -2.37 -21.41
CA ASP A 183 -14.71 -1.47 -22.25
C ASP A 183 -14.62 -0.06 -21.64
N ILE A 184 -13.39 0.39 -21.37
CA ILE A 184 -13.07 1.69 -20.77
C ILE A 184 -12.66 2.72 -21.83
N LEU A 185 -12.38 2.30 -23.07
CA LEU A 185 -11.83 3.15 -24.12
C LEU A 185 -12.70 4.38 -24.44
N PRO A 186 -14.04 4.29 -24.52
CA PRO A 186 -14.87 5.45 -24.84
C PRO A 186 -14.72 6.59 -23.82
N TYR A 187 -14.66 6.23 -22.53
CA TYR A 187 -14.60 7.18 -21.41
C TYR A 187 -13.23 7.87 -21.31
N ILE A 188 -12.16 7.13 -21.57
CA ILE A 188 -10.80 7.70 -21.61
C ILE A 188 -10.70 8.71 -22.75
N LYS A 189 -11.21 8.38 -23.94
CA LYS A 189 -11.20 9.29 -25.10
C LYS A 189 -11.94 10.59 -24.79
N GLU A 190 -13.14 10.50 -24.23
CA GLU A 190 -13.93 11.68 -23.89
C GLU A 190 -13.22 12.59 -22.87
N TYR A 191 -12.65 12.02 -21.81
CA TYR A 191 -11.95 12.81 -20.78
C TYR A 191 -10.68 13.49 -21.31
N ILE A 192 -9.85 12.78 -22.08
CA ILE A 192 -8.62 13.34 -22.65
C ILE A 192 -8.96 14.44 -23.67
N MET A 193 -9.98 14.24 -24.50
CA MET A 193 -10.38 15.22 -25.51
C MET A 193 -10.97 16.50 -24.88
N LYS A 194 -11.73 16.39 -23.79
CA LYS A 194 -12.29 17.56 -23.08
C LYS A 194 -11.24 18.38 -22.33
N LYS A 195 -10.08 17.81 -21.99
CA LYS A 195 -8.98 18.50 -21.29
C LYS A 195 -7.90 19.05 -22.22
N LYS A 196 -8.06 18.96 -23.54
CA LYS A 196 -7.29 19.81 -24.47
C LYS A 196 -7.82 21.25 -24.34
N SER A 197 -7.30 21.98 -23.36
CA SER A 197 -7.51 23.41 -23.15
C SER A 197 -6.22 24.01 -22.60
#